data_AF-A0AAW5NS06-F1
#
_entry.id   AF-A0AAW5NS06-F1
#
_cell.length_a   1.000
_cell.length_b   1.000
_cell.length_c   1.000
_cell.angle_alpha   90.00
_cell.angle_beta   90.00
_cell.angle_gamma   90.00
#
_symmetry.space_group_name_H-M   'P 1'
#
loop_
_entity.id
_entity.type
_entity.pdbx_description
1 polymer ?
#
loop_
_entity_poly.entity_id
_entity_poly.type
_entity_poly.pdbx_seq_one_letter_code
_entity_poly.pdbx_strand_id
1 'polypeptide(L)'
;MIRQFSFTWTAIGWLLMGYGLFFVLSPLQAQSAIKKFSLELKNESLPEALKQIEKAGGKNILFTYNGTESYRVTVSIHEKTEHEAIDLVLTGKPFVCIEREEYFVVQRKKSDKAIAVEGKVYDEKGMPLPFVNILALAADSSFLAGSVTEEDGSFHLPPMREKTVC
;
A
#
# COMPACT_ATOMS: atom_id res chain seq x y z
N MET A 1 -13.43 -80.25 -8.79
CA MET A 1 -13.14 -79.57 -7.52
C MET A 1 -13.28 -78.06 -7.74
N ILE A 2 -14.46 -77.49 -7.51
CA ILE A 2 -14.70 -76.04 -7.60
C ILE A 2 -15.58 -75.66 -6.42
N ARG A 3 -15.00 -74.94 -5.46
CA ARG A 3 -15.63 -74.55 -4.19
C ARG A 3 -16.28 -73.18 -4.41
N GLN A 4 -17.60 -73.15 -4.54
CA GLN A 4 -18.38 -71.91 -4.61
C GLN A 4 -18.25 -71.18 -3.26
N PHE A 5 -17.54 -70.06 -3.26
CA PHE A 5 -17.40 -69.20 -2.09
C PHE A 5 -18.52 -68.16 -2.14
N SER A 6 -19.56 -68.35 -1.32
CA SER A 6 -20.63 -67.37 -1.15
C SER A 6 -20.09 -66.16 -0.40
N PHE A 7 -19.54 -65.21 -1.14
CA PHE A 7 -19.15 -63.90 -0.61
C PHE A 7 -20.43 -63.10 -0.40
N THR A 8 -20.94 -63.12 0.82
CA THR A 8 -22.21 -62.52 1.20
C THR A 8 -22.15 -61.01 1.03
N TRP A 9 -22.85 -60.51 0.01
CA TRP A 9 -23.04 -59.07 -0.29
C TRP A 9 -23.52 -58.22 0.90
N THR A 10 -24.01 -58.86 1.96
CA THR A 10 -24.40 -58.20 3.20
C THR A 10 -23.21 -57.54 3.88
N ALA A 11 -22.04 -58.19 3.97
CA ALA A 11 -20.87 -57.66 4.69
C ALA A 11 -20.29 -56.37 4.06
N ILE A 12 -20.34 -56.25 2.74
CA ILE A 12 -19.93 -55.03 2.01
C ILE A 12 -20.92 -53.89 2.25
N GLY A 13 -22.22 -54.20 2.37
CA GLY A 13 -23.26 -53.22 2.69
C GLY A 13 -23.03 -52.56 4.05
N TRP A 14 -22.72 -53.33 5.09
CA TRP A 14 -22.42 -52.79 6.43
C TRP A 14 -21.14 -51.93 6.45
N LEU A 15 -20.15 -52.29 5.64
CA LEU A 15 -18.87 -51.57 5.56
C LEU A 15 -19.01 -50.22 4.81
N LEU A 16 -19.81 -50.17 3.75
CA LEU A 16 -20.11 -48.93 3.02
C LEU A 16 -21.08 -48.01 3.79
N MET A 17 -22.05 -48.58 4.52
CA MET A 17 -23.02 -47.81 5.31
C MET A 17 -22.36 -47.17 6.55
N GLY A 18 -21.36 -47.84 7.16
CA GLY A 18 -20.55 -47.26 8.23
C GLY A 18 -19.56 -46.18 7.76
N TYR A 19 -18.99 -46.33 6.56
CA TYR A 19 -18.03 -45.37 5.99
C TYR A 19 -18.71 -44.08 5.51
N GLY A 20 -19.97 -44.16 5.06
CA GLY A 20 -20.77 -43.01 4.66
C GLY A 20 -21.09 -42.04 5.80
N LEU A 21 -21.11 -42.50 7.05
CA LEU A 21 -21.42 -41.64 8.21
C LEU A 21 -20.20 -40.88 8.76
N PHE A 22 -18.98 -41.29 8.40
CA PHE A 22 -17.73 -40.64 8.84
C PHE A 22 -17.35 -39.42 7.99
N PHE A 23 -17.99 -39.22 6.83
CA PHE A 23 -17.67 -38.14 5.89
C PHE A 23 -18.61 -36.92 5.95
N VAL A 24 -19.64 -36.93 6.82
CA VAL A 24 -20.70 -35.90 6.81
C VAL A 24 -20.53 -34.83 7.90
N LEU A 25 -19.56 -34.96 8.80
CA LEU A 25 -19.28 -33.92 9.82
C LEU A 25 -17.90 -33.28 9.62
N SER A 26 -17.79 -32.43 8.60
CA SER A 26 -16.99 -31.21 8.74
C SER A 26 -17.34 -30.20 7.66
N PRO A 27 -18.32 -29.30 7.89
CA PRO A 27 -18.14 -27.96 7.41
C PRO A 27 -17.02 -27.35 8.27
N LEU A 28 -15.78 -27.46 7.78
CA LEU A 28 -14.72 -26.54 8.19
C LEU A 28 -15.21 -25.16 7.77
N GLN A 29 -15.91 -24.47 8.65
CA GLN A 29 -16.19 -23.06 8.50
C GLN A 29 -14.82 -22.35 8.57
N ALA A 30 -14.19 -22.18 7.42
CA ALA A 30 -13.22 -21.13 7.21
C ALA A 30 -13.98 -19.80 7.30
N GLN A 31 -14.38 -19.41 8.52
CA GLN A 31 -14.77 -18.04 8.78
C GLN A 31 -13.48 -17.24 8.63
N SER A 32 -13.38 -16.48 7.54
CA SER A 32 -12.53 -15.30 7.48
C SER A 32 -13.05 -14.27 8.50
N ALA A 33 -12.99 -14.63 9.78
CA ALA A 33 -13.26 -13.73 10.87
C ALA A 33 -12.20 -12.64 10.78
N ILE A 34 -12.64 -11.43 10.44
CA ILE A 34 -11.79 -10.24 10.42
C ILE A 34 -11.13 -10.16 11.81
N LYS A 35 -9.84 -10.47 11.85
CA LYS A 35 -9.10 -10.63 13.10
C LYS A 35 -8.83 -9.24 13.66
N LYS A 36 -9.59 -8.89 14.70
CA LYS A 36 -9.39 -7.65 15.45
C LYS A 36 -8.38 -7.90 16.55
N PHE A 37 -7.47 -6.96 16.77
CA PHE A 37 -6.48 -7.03 17.85
C PHE A 37 -6.31 -5.68 18.54
N SER A 38 -5.71 -5.74 19.71
CA SER A 38 -5.38 -4.57 20.52
C SER A 38 -3.87 -4.55 20.77
N LEU A 39 -3.23 -3.42 20.50
CA LEU A 39 -1.78 -3.23 20.59
C LEU A 39 -1.49 -1.83 21.12
N GLU A 40 -0.54 -1.70 22.05
CA GLU A 40 -0.06 -0.39 22.49
C GLU A 40 1.36 -0.16 21.98
N LEU A 41 1.52 0.86 21.13
CA LEU A 41 2.83 1.29 20.62
C LEU A 41 3.26 2.55 21.36
N LYS A 42 4.39 2.49 22.08
CA LYS A 42 4.93 3.61 22.86
C LYS A 42 6.30 4.02 22.33
N ASN A 43 6.33 5.12 21.58
CA ASN A 43 7.54 5.72 21.03
C ASN A 43 8.43 4.75 20.21
N GLU A 44 7.80 3.81 19.52
CA GLU A 44 8.48 2.82 18.69
C GLU A 44 8.83 3.39 17.32
N SER A 45 9.83 2.82 16.66
CA SER A 45 10.12 3.16 15.27
C SER A 45 9.00 2.61 14.37
N LEU A 46 8.72 3.29 13.27
CA LEU A 46 7.71 2.87 12.31
C LEU A 46 7.92 1.41 11.80
N PRO A 47 9.16 0.95 11.49
CA PRO A 47 9.42 -0.44 11.18
C PRO A 47 9.01 -1.43 12.27
N GLU A 48 9.32 -1.13 13.52
CA GLU A 48 9.01 -2.04 14.64
C GLU A 48 7.50 -2.06 14.92
N ALA A 49 6.84 -0.91 14.86
CA ALA A 49 5.39 -0.82 14.94
C ALA A 49 4.69 -1.67 13.85
N LEU A 50 5.15 -1.59 12.60
CA LEU A 50 4.60 -2.39 11.51
C LEU A 50 4.85 -3.89 11.70
N LYS A 51 6.04 -4.30 12.14
CA LYS A 51 6.34 -5.70 12.48
C LYS A 51 5.44 -6.24 13.60
N GLN A 52 5.13 -5.42 14.61
CA GLN A 52 4.22 -5.83 15.68
C GLN A 52 2.79 -6.03 15.17
N ILE A 53 2.33 -5.16 14.26
CA ILE A 53 1.02 -5.29 13.61
C ILE A 53 0.96 -6.56 12.74
N GLU A 54 1.99 -6.82 11.94
CA GLU A 54 2.14 -8.04 11.13
C GLU A 54 2.05 -9.30 11.98
N LYS A 55 2.72 -9.33 13.14
CA LYS A 55 2.63 -10.46 14.08
C LYS A 55 1.24 -10.62 14.69
N ALA A 56 0.54 -9.53 14.97
CA ALA A 56 -0.76 -9.57 15.64
C ALA A 56 -1.86 -10.04 14.68
N GLY A 57 -1.90 -9.50 13.47
CA GLY A 57 -2.97 -9.80 12.52
C GLY A 57 -2.68 -10.98 11.59
N GLY A 58 -1.40 -11.29 11.31
CA GLY A 58 -0.98 -12.47 10.56
C GLY A 58 -0.79 -12.28 9.05
N LYS A 59 -0.96 -11.07 8.50
CA LYS A 59 -0.70 -10.73 7.10
C LYS A 59 0.64 -10.01 6.95
N ASN A 60 1.44 -10.40 5.97
CA ASN A 60 2.78 -9.84 5.77
C ASN A 60 2.75 -8.36 5.39
N ILE A 61 3.68 -7.57 5.90
CA ILE A 61 3.79 -6.13 5.59
C ILE A 61 5.15 -5.82 4.95
N LEU A 62 5.12 -5.48 3.67
CA LEU A 62 6.30 -5.06 2.91
C LEU A 62 6.53 -3.56 3.06
N PHE A 63 7.71 -3.17 3.53
CA PHE A 63 8.10 -1.76 3.66
C PHE A 63 9.61 -1.59 3.44
N THR A 64 10.02 -0.37 3.08
CA THR A 64 11.44 -0.01 2.93
C THR A 64 12.01 0.53 4.24
N TYR A 65 13.12 -0.03 4.72
CA TYR A 65 13.81 0.44 5.93
C TYR A 65 14.42 1.85 5.75
N ASN A 66 14.93 2.15 4.56
CA ASN A 66 15.56 3.43 4.28
C ASN A 66 14.54 4.58 4.38
N GLY A 67 14.73 5.46 5.37
CA GLY A 67 13.85 6.61 5.62
C GLY A 67 12.60 6.35 6.46
N THR A 68 12.34 5.12 6.94
CA THR A 68 11.22 4.82 7.85
C THR A 68 11.65 4.81 9.34
N GLU A 69 12.92 4.52 9.63
CA GLU A 69 13.47 4.43 10.99
C GLU A 69 13.43 5.75 11.78
N SER A 70 13.46 6.90 11.09
CA SER A 70 13.40 8.22 11.72
C SER A 70 12.01 8.58 12.25
N TYR A 71 10.97 7.88 11.81
CA TYR A 71 9.60 8.15 12.24
C TYR A 71 9.27 7.32 13.47
N ARG A 72 8.97 8.02 14.56
CA ARG A 72 8.44 7.40 15.78
C ARG A 72 6.92 7.44 15.81
N VAL A 73 6.32 6.44 16.43
CA VAL A 73 4.88 6.23 16.49
C VAL A 73 4.49 6.00 17.96
N THR A 74 3.45 6.70 18.40
CA THR A 74 2.80 6.44 19.69
C THR A 74 1.31 6.36 19.46
N VAL A 75 0.77 5.15 19.44
CA VAL A 75 -0.64 4.88 19.12
C VAL A 75 -1.12 3.71 19.96
N SER A 76 -2.30 3.86 20.56
CA SER A 76 -3.02 2.75 21.17
C SER A 76 -4.09 2.26 20.20
N ILE A 77 -4.00 0.99 19.83
CA ILE A 77 -4.87 0.29 18.89
C ILE A 77 -5.78 -0.61 19.73
N HIS A 78 -7.10 -0.45 19.65
CA HIS A 78 -8.06 -1.25 20.40
C HIS A 78 -9.12 -1.82 19.47
N GLU A 79 -9.20 -3.16 19.41
CA GLU A 79 -10.16 -3.91 18.58
C GLU A 79 -10.21 -3.50 17.11
N LYS A 80 -9.05 -3.21 16.53
CA LYS A 80 -8.93 -2.78 15.13
C LYS A 80 -8.41 -3.90 14.23
N THR A 81 -8.73 -3.78 12.95
CA THR A 81 -8.21 -4.66 11.90
C THR A 81 -6.77 -4.28 11.56
N GLU A 82 -6.03 -5.15 10.87
CA GLU A 82 -4.67 -4.82 10.41
C GLU A 82 -4.63 -3.56 9.56
N HIS A 83 -5.57 -3.43 8.61
CA HIS A 83 -5.64 -2.26 7.75
C HIS A 83 -5.84 -0.97 8.56
N GLU A 84 -6.78 -0.97 9.50
CA GLU A 84 -7.03 0.19 10.36
C GLU A 84 -5.85 0.50 11.30
N ALA A 85 -5.18 -0.54 11.80
CA ALA A 85 -3.98 -0.40 12.62
C ALA A 85 -2.84 0.26 11.83
N ILE A 86 -2.61 -0.19 10.59
CA ILE A 86 -1.61 0.41 9.70
C ILE A 86 -1.99 1.87 9.42
N ASP A 87 -3.23 2.16 9.04
CA ASP A 87 -3.67 3.53 8.74
C ASP A 87 -3.48 4.49 9.92
N LEU A 88 -3.74 4.03 11.16
CA LEU A 88 -3.47 4.82 12.35
C LEU A 88 -1.97 5.11 12.53
N VAL A 89 -1.12 4.10 12.35
CA VAL A 89 0.34 4.25 12.46
C VAL A 89 0.91 5.18 11.38
N LEU A 90 0.31 5.18 10.19
CA LEU A 90 0.69 6.06 9.08
C LEU A 90 0.06 7.46 9.16
N THR A 91 -0.89 7.69 10.07
CA THR A 91 -1.57 8.98 10.21
C THR A 91 -0.56 10.10 10.52
N GLY A 92 -0.62 11.19 9.74
CA GLY A 92 0.31 12.32 9.87
C GLY A 92 1.70 12.08 9.27
N LYS A 93 1.93 10.97 8.56
CA LYS A 93 3.23 10.66 7.93
C LYS A 93 3.12 10.60 6.40
N PRO A 94 4.23 10.84 5.66
CA PRO A 94 4.22 10.81 4.19
C PRO A 94 4.29 9.36 3.66
N PHE A 95 3.47 8.46 4.19
CA PHE A 95 3.40 7.06 3.77
C PHE A 95 1.97 6.71 3.38
N VAL A 96 1.83 5.71 2.51
CA VAL A 96 0.56 5.15 2.08
C VAL A 96 0.63 3.64 2.19
N CYS A 97 -0.45 3.04 2.69
CA CYS A 97 -0.66 1.61 2.70
C CYS A 97 -1.41 1.20 1.42
N ILE A 98 -0.97 0.13 0.80
CA ILE A 98 -1.64 -0.50 -0.33
C ILE A 98 -1.92 -1.95 0.06
N GLU A 99 -3.20 -2.29 0.17
CA GLU A 99 -3.61 -3.66 0.42
C GLU A 99 -3.54 -4.51 -0.86
N ARG A 100 -3.00 -5.72 -0.72
CA ARG A 100 -3.08 -6.83 -1.68
C ARG A 100 -3.74 -8.01 -0.99
N GLU A 101 -4.07 -9.06 -1.75
CA GLU A 101 -4.73 -10.25 -1.20
C GLU A 101 -3.88 -10.90 -0.09
N GLU A 102 -2.57 -11.07 -0.32
CA GLU A 102 -1.68 -11.83 0.56
C GLU A 102 -0.78 -10.96 1.46
N TYR A 103 -0.64 -9.67 1.17
CA TYR A 103 0.25 -8.76 1.90
C TYR A 103 -0.20 -7.30 1.85
N PHE A 104 0.37 -6.47 2.71
CA PHE A 104 0.30 -5.01 2.65
C PHE A 104 1.61 -4.42 2.15
N VAL A 105 1.55 -3.30 1.43
CA VAL A 105 2.74 -2.55 1.01
C VAL A 105 2.68 -1.14 1.59
N VAL A 106 3.67 -0.78 2.39
CA VAL A 106 3.85 0.58 2.91
C VAL A 106 4.94 1.26 2.09
N GLN A 107 4.56 2.31 1.38
CA GLN A 107 5.47 3.09 0.55
C GLN A 107 5.36 4.57 0.88
N ARG A 108 6.46 5.32 0.68
CA ARG A 108 6.42 6.78 0.82
C ARG A 108 5.45 7.34 -0.21
N LYS A 109 4.54 8.22 0.21
CA LYS A 109 3.74 9.02 -0.73
C LYS A 109 4.73 9.75 -1.61
N LYS A 110 4.70 9.45 -2.91
CA LYS A 110 5.30 10.35 -3.89
C LYS A 110 4.57 11.66 -3.72
N SER A 111 5.28 12.69 -3.28
CA SER A 111 4.71 14.02 -3.33
C SER A 111 4.50 14.35 -4.80
N ASP A 112 3.29 14.13 -5.30
CA ASP A 112 2.79 14.79 -6.51
C ASP A 112 2.57 16.28 -6.22
N LYS A 113 3.50 16.92 -5.49
CA LYS A 113 3.70 18.35 -5.56
C LYS A 113 4.44 18.62 -6.87
N ALA A 114 3.76 18.24 -7.94
CA ALA A 114 3.70 18.93 -9.19
C ALA A 114 3.52 20.43 -8.89
N ILE A 115 4.61 21.14 -8.59
CA ILE A 115 4.56 22.59 -8.45
C ILE A 115 4.32 23.10 -9.87
N ALA A 116 3.08 23.49 -10.16
CA ALA A 116 2.78 24.26 -11.34
C ALA A 116 3.42 25.63 -11.15
N VAL A 117 4.33 26.00 -12.05
CA VAL A 117 4.98 27.31 -12.04
C VAL A 117 4.30 28.15 -13.10
N GLU A 118 3.71 29.26 -12.67
CA GLU A 118 3.07 30.23 -13.55
C GLU A 118 3.60 31.63 -13.27
N GLY A 119 3.57 32.49 -14.29
CA GLY A 119 4.08 33.85 -14.16
C GLY A 119 3.83 34.67 -15.42
N LYS A 120 4.37 35.90 -15.41
CA LYS A 120 4.35 36.82 -16.56
C LYS A 120 5.74 37.37 -16.83
N VAL A 121 6.06 37.54 -18.09
CA VAL A 121 7.33 38.09 -18.55
C VAL A 121 7.12 39.51 -19.07
N TYR A 122 7.94 40.44 -18.58
CA TYR A 122 7.91 41.85 -18.95
C TYR A 122 9.29 42.32 -19.41
N ASP A 123 9.32 43.35 -20.25
CA ASP A 123 10.54 44.07 -20.61
C ASP A 123 10.95 45.10 -19.54
N GLU A 124 12.07 45.80 -19.76
CA GLU A 124 12.57 46.85 -18.86
C GLU A 124 11.61 48.04 -18.71
N LYS A 125 10.65 48.21 -19.63
CA LYS A 125 9.64 49.28 -19.62
C LYS A 125 8.32 48.82 -19.00
N GLY A 126 8.24 47.57 -18.55
CA GLY A 126 7.04 46.98 -17.96
C GLY A 126 5.99 46.51 -18.99
N MET A 127 6.35 46.40 -20.27
CA MET A 127 5.45 45.84 -21.30
C MET A 127 5.56 44.31 -21.33
N PRO A 128 4.44 43.57 -21.45
CA PRO A 128 4.46 42.12 -21.52
C PRO A 128 5.15 41.64 -22.80
N LEU A 129 5.94 40.57 -22.69
CA LEU A 129 6.68 40.00 -23.82
C LEU A 129 6.01 38.71 -24.33
N PRO A 130 5.38 38.75 -25.51
CA PRO A 130 4.74 37.58 -26.08
C PRO A 130 5.72 36.67 -26.83
N PHE A 131 5.40 35.38 -26.92
CA PHE A 131 6.13 34.37 -27.69
C PHE A 131 7.61 34.16 -27.30
N VAL A 132 7.95 34.41 -26.03
CA VAL A 132 9.29 34.16 -25.48
C VAL A 132 9.40 32.73 -24.98
N ASN A 133 10.54 32.09 -25.26
CA ASN A 133 10.85 30.76 -24.74
C ASN A 133 11.27 30.83 -23.27
N ILE A 134 10.60 30.05 -22.44
CA ILE A 134 10.92 29.89 -21.02
C ILE A 134 11.46 28.48 -20.82
N LEU A 135 12.59 28.38 -20.14
CA LEU A 135 13.24 27.12 -19.80
C LEU A 135 13.41 27.05 -18.29
N ALA A 136 12.88 25.99 -17.69
CA ALA A 136 13.16 25.65 -16.31
C ALA A 136 14.33 24.66 -16.27
N LEU A 137 15.34 25.01 -15.49
CA LEU A 137 16.54 24.22 -15.30
C LEU A 137 16.66 23.79 -13.84
N ALA A 138 17.22 22.60 -13.60
CA ALA A 138 17.61 22.20 -12.27
C ALA A 138 18.91 22.90 -11.84
N ALA A 139 19.30 22.73 -10.57
CA ALA A 139 20.53 23.30 -10.03
C ALA A 139 21.80 22.88 -10.79
N ASP A 140 21.77 21.72 -11.44
CA ASP A 140 22.85 21.19 -12.30
C ASP A 140 22.75 21.67 -13.76
N SER A 141 21.90 22.67 -14.05
CA SER A 141 21.60 23.17 -15.40
C SER A 141 20.94 22.16 -16.34
N SER A 142 20.44 21.02 -15.83
CA SER A 142 19.66 20.08 -16.65
C SER A 142 18.28 20.63 -16.99
N PHE A 143 17.81 20.38 -18.22
CA PHE A 143 16.49 20.80 -18.65
C PHE A 143 15.39 20.04 -17.90
N LEU A 144 14.49 20.78 -17.25
CA LEU A 144 13.33 20.23 -16.54
C LEU A 144 12.05 20.35 -17.37
N ALA A 145 11.80 21.54 -17.91
CA ALA A 145 10.59 21.83 -18.68
C ALA A 145 10.77 23.13 -19.49
N GLY A 146 9.92 23.31 -20.50
CA GLY A 146 9.87 24.52 -21.30
C GLY A 146 8.44 24.92 -21.61
N SER A 147 8.22 26.22 -21.80
CA SER A 147 6.95 26.80 -22.20
C SER A 147 7.20 28.04 -23.04
N VAL A 148 6.15 28.56 -23.67
CA VAL A 148 6.19 29.79 -24.48
C VAL A 148 5.18 30.76 -23.90
N THR A 149 5.55 32.04 -23.81
CA THR A 149 4.61 33.06 -23.31
C THR A 149 3.48 33.33 -24.30
N GLU A 150 2.28 33.55 -23.76
CA GLU A 150 1.11 33.99 -24.53
C GLU A 150 1.20 35.47 -24.91
N GLU A 151 0.20 35.97 -25.64
CA GLU A 151 0.16 37.36 -26.13
C GLU A 151 0.20 38.41 -25.00
N ASP A 152 -0.28 38.06 -23.81
CA ASP A 152 -0.27 38.90 -22.61
C ASP A 152 0.98 38.72 -21.73
N GLY A 153 1.98 37.99 -22.24
CA GLY A 153 3.24 37.66 -21.56
C GLY A 153 3.12 36.58 -20.48
N SER A 154 1.95 35.97 -20.29
CA SER A 154 1.75 34.90 -19.32
C SER A 154 2.37 33.57 -19.75
N PHE A 155 2.77 32.75 -18.80
CA PHE A 155 3.25 31.40 -19.06
C PHE A 155 2.82 30.44 -17.96
N HIS A 156 2.69 29.18 -18.37
CA HIS A 156 2.46 28.06 -17.47
C HIS A 156 3.47 26.96 -17.80
N LEU A 157 4.25 26.55 -16.81
CA LEU A 157 5.15 25.41 -16.94
C LEU A 157 4.45 24.15 -16.44
N PRO A 158 4.58 23.03 -17.16
CA PRO A 158 4.02 21.77 -16.73
C PRO A 158 4.63 21.37 -15.37
N PRO A 159 3.87 20.66 -14.54
CA PRO A 159 4.30 20.33 -13.21
C PRO A 159 5.62 19.56 -13.20
N MET A 160 6.61 20.13 -12.54
CA MET A 160 7.95 19.55 -12.48
C MET A 160 8.05 18.61 -11.27
N ARG A 161 8.53 17.39 -11.51
CA ARG A 161 8.93 16.51 -10.41
C ARG A 161 10.30 16.96 -9.93
N GLU A 162 10.38 17.44 -8.70
CA GLU A 162 11.67 17.57 -8.03
C GLU A 162 12.24 16.15 -7.88
N LYS A 163 13.20 15.78 -8.74
CA LYS A 163 14.01 14.59 -8.52
C LYS A 163 14.88 14.90 -7.32
N THR A 164 14.44 14.51 -6.12
CA THR A 164 15.36 14.38 -4.98
C THR A 164 16.46 13.43 -5.43
N VAL A 165 17.64 13.97 -5.67
CA VAL A 165 18.85 13.18 -5.92
C VAL A 165 19.08 12.34 -4.66
N CYS A 166 19.12 11.02 -4.85
CA CYS A 166 19.35 10.03 -3.80
C CYS A 166 20.74 10.19 -3.18
#